data_AF-J9E7L3-F1
#
_entry.id   AF-J9E7L3-F1
#
_cell.length_a   1.000
_cell.length_b   1.000
_cell.length_c   1.000
_cell.angle_alpha   90.00
_cell.angle_beta   90.00
_cell.angle_gamma   90.00
#
_symmetry.space_group_name_H-M   'P 1'
#
loop_
_entity.id
_entity.type
_entity.pdbx_description
1 polymer ?
#
loop_
_entity_poly.entity_id
_entity_poly.type
_entity_poly.pdbx_seq_one_letter_code
_entity_poly.pdbx_strand_id
1 'polypeptide(L)'
;MVQLAVVNCADPLNEITCQTNSALFFPYIKYFPQNSSNPNNAIPIETLQSVRGMRDLITEMILLDYSVNRPSNWPNFDFLRKYKRV
;
A
#
# COMPACT_ATOMS: atom_id res chain seq x y z
N MET A 1 0.88 12.70 -2.23
CA MET A 1 0.46 12.03 -3.48
C MET A 1 0.69 10.54 -3.30
N VAL A 2 -0.29 9.70 -3.64
CA VAL A 2 -0.13 8.23 -3.64
C VAL A 2 0.53 7.83 -4.94
N GLN A 3 1.52 6.93 -4.89
CA GLN A 3 2.23 6.43 -6.06
C GLN A 3 1.99 4.94 -6.20
N LEU A 4 1.83 4.49 -7.44
CA LEU A 4 1.72 3.08 -7.79
C LEU A 4 2.96 2.69 -8.59
N ALA A 5 3.54 1.54 -8.26
CA ALA A 5 4.67 0.96 -8.97
C ALA A 5 4.43 -0.54 -9.18
N VAL A 6 5.08 -1.10 -10.20
CA VAL A 6 5.04 -2.53 -10.51
C VAL A 6 6.46 -3.04 -10.75
N VAL A 7 6.71 -4.27 -10.31
CA VAL A 7 7.99 -4.96 -10.51
C VAL A 7 7.68 -6.31 -11.15
N ASN A 8 8.34 -6.61 -12.28
CA ASN A 8 8.19 -7.89 -12.95
C ASN A 8 9.16 -8.92 -12.35
N CYS A 9 8.68 -9.75 -11.44
CA CYS A 9 9.49 -10.80 -10.81
C CYS A 9 9.75 -12.03 -11.71
N ALA A 10 9.21 -12.08 -12.93
CA ALA A 10 9.59 -13.08 -13.91
C ALA A 10 10.88 -12.71 -14.66
N ASP A 11 11.34 -11.46 -14.54
CA ASP A 11 12.61 -11.00 -15.10
C ASP A 11 13.76 -11.29 -14.11
N PRO A 12 14.80 -12.05 -14.50
CA PRO A 12 15.96 -12.31 -13.64
C PRO A 12 16.65 -11.05 -13.13
N LEU A 13 16.59 -9.93 -13.87
CA LEU A 13 17.16 -8.65 -13.42
C LEU A 13 16.51 -8.14 -12.13
N ASN A 14 15.28 -8.56 -11.83
CA ASN A 14 14.53 -8.16 -10.64
C ASN A 14 14.60 -9.20 -9.51
N GLU A 15 15.34 -10.30 -9.68
CA GLU A 15 15.38 -11.40 -8.71
C GLU A 15 15.74 -10.93 -7.29
N ILE A 16 16.83 -10.16 -7.16
CA ILE A 16 17.27 -9.60 -5.87
C ILE A 16 16.19 -8.71 -5.26
N THR A 17 15.54 -7.87 -6.08
CA THR A 17 14.47 -6.97 -5.62
C THR A 17 13.27 -7.75 -5.09
N CYS A 18 12.87 -8.81 -5.79
CA CYS A 18 11.72 -9.65 -5.43
C CYS A 18 12.00 -10.51 -4.19
N GLN A 19 13.21 -11.08 -4.07
CA GLN A 19 13.66 -11.79 -2.87
C GLN A 19 13.74 -10.85 -1.66
N THR A 20 14.35 -9.67 -1.82
CA THR A 20 14.48 -8.65 -0.77
C THR A 20 13.11 -8.15 -0.28
N ASN A 21 12.12 -8.12 -1.18
CA ASN A 21 10.74 -7.78 -0.83
C ASN A 21 9.87 -9.00 -0.49
N SER A 22 10.46 -10.19 -0.32
CA SER A 22 9.73 -11.41 0.06
C SER A 22 8.49 -11.63 -0.81
N ALA A 23 8.62 -11.51 -2.13
CA ALA A 23 7.52 -11.81 -3.06
C ALA A 23 7.31 -13.34 -3.14
N LEU A 24 6.44 -13.87 -2.27
CA LEU A 24 6.26 -15.33 -2.08
C LEU A 24 5.29 -15.97 -3.09
N PHE A 25 4.39 -15.19 -3.68
CA PHE A 25 3.38 -15.63 -4.64
C PHE A 25 3.08 -14.47 -5.61
N PHE A 26 2.27 -14.71 -6.65
CA PHE A 26 1.93 -13.67 -7.62
C PHE A 26 0.43 -13.65 -7.95
N PRO A 27 -0.18 -12.47 -8.12
CA PRO A 27 0.39 -11.15 -7.83
C PRO A 27 0.57 -10.93 -6.32
N TYR A 28 1.65 -10.24 -5.93
CA TYR A 28 1.90 -9.84 -4.54
C TYR A 28 1.92 -8.33 -4.43
N ILE A 29 0.97 -7.78 -3.68
CA ILE A 29 0.77 -6.35 -3.57
C ILE A 29 1.15 -5.91 -2.15
N LYS A 30 1.95 -4.84 -2.08
CA LYS A 30 2.45 -4.26 -0.84
C LYS A 30 2.08 -2.78 -0.76
N TYR A 31 1.51 -2.38 0.38
CA TYR A 31 1.38 -0.97 0.75
C TYR A 31 2.61 -0.54 1.54
N PHE A 32 3.26 0.54 1.10
CA PHE A 32 4.37 1.16 1.83
C PHE A 32 3.86 2.46 2.47
N PRO A 33 3.75 2.54 3.80
CA PRO A 33 3.42 3.77 4.49
C PRO A 33 4.41 4.89 4.17
N GLN A 34 4.02 6.14 4.41
CA GLN A 34 4.93 7.25 4.23
C GLN A 34 6.22 7.06 5.04
N ASN A 35 7.36 7.45 4.45
CA ASN A 35 8.71 7.32 5.02
C ASN A 35 9.18 5.87 5.25
N SER A 36 8.55 4.89 4.59
CA SER A 36 9.09 3.52 4.53
C SER A 36 10.44 3.52 3.81
N SER A 37 11.49 3.07 4.50
CA SER A 37 12.84 2.93 3.94
C SER A 37 13.33 1.48 3.90
N ASN A 38 12.56 0.55 4.48
CA ASN A 38 12.89 -0.86 4.54
C ASN A 38 11.76 -1.73 3.95
N PRO A 39 12.06 -2.80 3.18
CA PRO A 39 11.08 -3.75 2.67
C PRO A 39 10.12 -4.35 3.73
N ASN A 40 10.57 -4.41 4.98
CA ASN A 40 9.81 -4.92 6.12
C ASN A 40 8.79 -3.90 6.66
N ASN A 41 8.86 -2.63 6.27
CA ASN A 41 7.83 -1.64 6.64
C ASN A 41 6.55 -1.82 5.80
N ALA A 42 6.62 -2.60 4.73
CA ALA A 42 5.52 -2.82 3.84
C ALA A 42 4.47 -3.74 4.45
N ILE A 43 3.20 -3.41 4.22
CA ILE A 43 2.06 -4.22 4.64
C ILE A 43 1.53 -4.96 3.40
N PRO A 44 1.53 -6.32 3.39
CA PRO A 44 0.89 -7.08 2.33
C PRO A 44 -0.60 -6.77 2.30
N ILE A 45 -1.16 -6.52 1.12
CA ILE A 45 -2.59 -6.29 0.94
C ILE A 45 -3.20 -7.33 0.01
N GLU A 46 -4.47 -7.62 0.22
CA GLU A 46 -5.20 -8.62 -0.56
C GLU A 46 -5.40 -8.19 -2.02
N THR A 47 -5.44 -9.18 -2.91
CA THR A 47 -5.73 -9.00 -4.33
C THR A 47 -7.22 -9.13 -4.56
N LEU A 48 -7.93 -8.01 -4.63
CA LEU A 48 -9.37 -7.98 -4.88
C LEU A 48 -9.67 -7.98 -6.38
N GLN A 49 -10.73 -8.70 -6.78
CA GLN A 49 -11.08 -8.94 -8.19
C GLN A 49 -11.70 -7.73 -8.91
N SER A 50 -11.86 -6.58 -8.23
CA SER A 50 -12.44 -5.39 -8.84
C SER A 50 -11.66 -4.14 -8.51
N VAL A 51 -11.60 -3.21 -9.48
CA VAL A 51 -10.99 -1.88 -9.30
C VAL A 51 -11.62 -1.14 -8.13
N ARG A 52 -12.95 -1.25 -7.97
CA ARG A 52 -13.67 -0.65 -6.84
C ARG A 52 -13.17 -1.22 -5.51
N GLY A 53 -13.12 -2.55 -5.38
CA GLY A 53 -12.64 -3.21 -4.16
C GLY A 53 -11.21 -2.80 -3.83
N MET A 54 -10.30 -2.84 -4.82
CA MET A 54 -8.91 -2.41 -4.64
C MET A 54 -8.82 -0.95 -4.21
N ARG A 55 -9.59 -0.04 -4.82
CA ARG A 55 -9.62 1.38 -4.44
C ARG A 55 -10.12 1.56 -3.00
N ASP A 56 -11.17 0.85 -2.61
CA ASP A 56 -11.76 0.96 -1.28
C ASP A 56 -10.74 0.43 -0.22
N LEU A 57 -10.04 -0.67 -0.50
CA LEU A 57 -8.94 -1.20 0.34
C LEU A 57 -7.75 -0.24 0.45
N ILE A 58 -7.26 0.30 -0.67
CA ILE A 58 -6.15 1.28 -0.67
C ILE A 58 -6.53 2.53 0.12
N THR A 59 -7.79 2.97 0.01
CA THR A 59 -8.30 4.12 0.78
C THR A 59 -8.26 3.84 2.27
N GLU A 60 -8.65 2.64 2.70
CA GLU A 60 -8.56 2.25 4.11
C GLU A 60 -7.11 2.27 4.62
N MET A 61 -6.16 1.73 3.85
CA MET A 61 -4.73 1.75 4.20
C MET A 61 -4.18 3.17 4.35
N ILE A 62 -4.56 4.08 3.45
CA ILE A 62 -4.18 5.51 3.50
C ILE A 62 -4.74 6.17 4.76
N LEU A 63 -6.00 5.90 5.11
CA LEU A 63 -6.63 6.48 6.30
C LEU A 63 -5.99 5.95 7.60
N LEU A 64 -5.60 4.68 7.63
CA LEU A 64 -4.86 4.09 8.74
C LEU A 64 -3.48 4.75 8.89
N ASP A 65 -2.71 4.88 7.81
CA ASP A 65 -1.41 5.55 7.79
C ASP A 65 -1.51 7.02 8.24
N TYR A 66 -2.47 7.76 7.67
CA TYR A 66 -2.75 9.15 8.06
C TYR A 66 -3.09 9.29 9.55
N SER A 67 -3.83 8.33 10.12
CA SER A 67 -4.24 8.40 11.53
C SER A 67 -3.06 8.38 12.51
N VAL A 68 -1.93 7.80 12.11
CA VAL A 68 -0.71 7.69 12.90
C VAL A 68 0.29 8.81 12.56
N ASN A 69 0.58 8.99 11.27
CA ASN A 69 1.72 9.80 10.83
C ASN A 69 1.35 11.27 10.53
N ARG A 70 0.08 11.55 10.23
CA ARG A 70 -0.45 12.89 9.91
C ARG A 70 0.50 13.77 9.06
N PRO A 71 0.82 13.35 7.83
CA PRO A 71 1.79 14.04 6.99
C PRO A 71 1.37 15.48 6.69
N SER A 72 2.25 16.45 6.90
CA SER A 72 1.95 17.87 6.62
C SER A 72 1.71 18.16 5.13
N ASN A 73 2.21 17.32 4.24
CA ASN A 73 2.06 17.43 2.80
C ASN A 73 0.86 16.64 2.23
N TRP A 74 0.00 16.09 3.09
CA TRP A 74 -1.22 15.39 2.69
C TRP A 74 -2.47 16.24 3.00
N PRO A 75 -3.59 16.03 2.28
CA PRO A 75 -4.86 16.64 2.65
C PRO A 75 -5.32 16.20 4.04
N ASN A 76 -6.10 17.04 4.72
CA ASN A 76 -6.72 16.65 5.99
C ASN A 76 -7.85 15.65 5.75
N PHE A 77 -7.72 14.43 6.28
CA PHE A 77 -8.71 13.36 6.15
C PHE A 77 -9.59 13.14 7.40
N ASP A 78 -9.49 13.99 8.43
CA ASP A 78 -10.24 13.83 9.70
C ASP A 78 -11.77 13.79 9.48
N PHE A 79 -12.25 14.47 8.44
CA PHE A 79 -13.68 14.48 8.09
C PHE A 79 -14.19 13.10 7.62
N LEU A 80 -13.35 12.26 7.04
CA LEU A 80 -13.73 10.92 6.57
C LEU A 80 -13.92 9.94 7.73
N ARG A 81 -13.26 10.17 8.88
CA ARG A 81 -13.37 9.29 10.06
C ARG A 81 -14.77 9.34 10.71
N LYS A 82 -15.52 10.42 10.49
CA LYS A 82 -16.91 10.57 10.96
C LYS A 82 -17.93 9.71 10.18
N TYR A 83 -17.52 9.10 9.07
CA TYR A 83 -18.39 8.30 8.20
C TYR A 83 -18.07 6.79 8.21
N LYS A 84 -17.26 6.29 9.16
CA LYS A 84 -17.22 4.84 9.40
C LYS A 84 -18.61 4.41 9.85
N ARG A 85 -19.34 3.75 8.96
CA ARG A 85 -20.67 3.20 9.18
C ARG A 85 -20.69 2.36 10.46
N VAL A 86 -21.65 2.69 11.33
CA VAL A 86 -22.26 1.75 12.28
C VAL A 86 -22.77 0.53 11.50
#